data_AF-A0A432SL28-F1
#
_entry.id   AF-A0A432SL28-F1
#
_cell.length_a   1.000
_cell.length_b   1.000
_cell.length_c   1.000
_cell.angle_alpha   90.00
_cell.angle_beta   90.00
_cell.angle_gamma   90.00
#
_symmetry.space_group_name_H-M   'P 1'
#
loop_
_entity.id
_entity.type
_entity.pdbx_description
1 polymer ?
#
loop_
_entity_poly.entity_id
_entity_poly.type
_entity_poly.pdbx_seq_one_letter_code
_entity_poly.pdbx_strand_id
1 'polypeptide(L)'
;MANLFIVRTPMQIVSALEAMDYFQTSDNILVIIHNRKKNNLQQIQRVMELFDLHHLFDEIMEVHHHRQSKFFLLLNLIQTLKRRTYETLFLGLYDSMGRLFLSNLIYRNAYLIDDGTATIIAHHRIVNSMKTHTVGLKALRARLFGLRLHHHNAPLGFFTLFQLPQYAQEPIITHRFAYLKRHFSQPHKYSNIIYLLGQNITDVPIVSKEKYLCYIQQILEKYPDHDIVYIPHRAETLHQELQTLPNRRFTIQKTTLPIELYFLMHRIYPTHVISFFTSALYTLNILFENSTIESFNIALEDIESHHNSVMQCQEFLKTTSVIHSPLQRYNDCKML
;
A
#
# COMPACT_ATOMS: atom_id res chain seq x y z
N MET A 1 -12.98 22.24 -14.10
CA MET A 1 -11.60 22.25 -13.58
C MET A 1 -11.18 20.80 -13.50
N ALA A 2 -9.96 20.47 -13.92
CA ALA A 2 -9.51 19.08 -13.95
C ALA A 2 -9.34 18.50 -12.54
N ASN A 3 -9.41 17.18 -12.42
CA ASN A 3 -9.09 16.43 -11.20
C ASN A 3 -7.69 15.82 -11.35
N LEU A 4 -6.83 16.01 -10.37
CA LEU A 4 -5.43 15.57 -10.43
C LEU A 4 -5.17 14.44 -9.45
N PHE A 5 -4.75 13.29 -9.95
CA PHE A 5 -4.38 12.11 -9.18
C PHE A 5 -2.87 11.93 -9.22
N ILE A 6 -2.20 11.93 -8.08
CA ILE A 6 -0.76 11.70 -7.99
C ILE A 6 -0.48 10.40 -7.23
N VAL A 7 0.02 9.40 -7.95
CA VAL A 7 0.21 8.03 -7.46
C VAL A 7 1.64 7.55 -7.69
N ARG A 8 2.04 6.51 -6.95
CA ARG A 8 3.39 5.92 -6.94
C ARG A 8 3.37 4.39 -6.79
N THR A 9 2.25 3.84 -6.30
CA THR A 9 2.06 2.42 -6.07
C THR A 9 0.81 1.92 -6.80
N PRO A 10 0.76 0.63 -7.18
CA PRO A 10 -0.44 -0.01 -7.71
C PRO A 10 -1.69 0.16 -6.84
N MET A 11 -1.53 0.13 -5.51
CA MET A 11 -2.66 0.28 -4.59
C MET A 11 -3.25 1.70 -4.63
N GLN A 12 -2.41 2.72 -4.81
CA GLN A 12 -2.88 4.09 -5.00
C GLN A 12 -3.63 4.26 -6.32
N ILE A 13 -3.29 3.52 -7.38
CA ILE A 13 -4.09 3.49 -8.62
C ILE A 13 -5.47 2.91 -8.33
N VAL A 14 -5.53 1.79 -7.61
CA VAL A 14 -6.79 1.17 -7.18
C VAL A 14 -7.64 2.16 -6.36
N SER A 15 -7.04 2.85 -5.39
CA SER A 15 -7.75 3.86 -4.59
C SER A 15 -8.16 5.09 -5.43
N ALA A 16 -7.38 5.47 -6.45
CA ALA A 16 -7.75 6.53 -7.40
C ALA A 16 -9.01 6.15 -8.21
N LEU A 17 -9.12 4.91 -8.68
CA LEU A 17 -10.31 4.42 -9.39
C LEU A 17 -11.54 4.42 -8.49
N GLU A 18 -11.39 4.01 -7.22
CA GLU A 18 -12.46 4.12 -6.22
C GLU A 18 -12.89 5.58 -5.98
N ALA A 19 -11.93 6.51 -5.94
CA ALA A 19 -12.21 7.93 -5.79
C ALA A 19 -12.94 8.50 -7.03
N MET A 20 -12.50 8.15 -8.24
CA MET A 20 -13.18 8.56 -9.48
C MET A 20 -14.63 8.09 -9.48
N ASP A 21 -14.88 6.85 -9.07
CA ASP A 21 -16.24 6.31 -8.95
C ASP A 21 -17.05 7.02 -7.86
N TYR A 22 -16.47 7.22 -6.67
CA TYR A 22 -17.20 7.85 -5.58
C TYR A 22 -17.56 9.31 -5.85
N PHE A 23 -16.59 10.09 -6.33
CA PHE A 23 -16.75 11.53 -6.59
C PHE A 23 -17.35 11.83 -7.97
N GLN A 24 -17.54 10.81 -8.82
CA GLN A 24 -18.07 10.93 -10.18
C GLN A 24 -17.27 11.97 -10.99
N THR A 25 -15.94 11.87 -10.94
CA THR A 25 -15.05 12.89 -11.52
C THR A 25 -14.93 12.75 -13.04
N SER A 26 -14.88 13.90 -13.72
CA SER A 26 -14.55 14.04 -15.14
C SER A 26 -13.31 14.92 -15.32
N ASP A 27 -12.68 14.92 -16.51
CA ASP A 27 -11.46 15.69 -16.79
C ASP A 27 -10.33 15.31 -15.81
N ASN A 28 -9.94 14.02 -15.86
CA ASN A 28 -9.06 13.36 -14.92
C ASN A 28 -7.63 13.26 -15.46
N ILE A 29 -6.68 13.80 -14.70
CA ILE A 29 -5.25 13.75 -14.99
C ILE A 29 -4.57 12.81 -13.99
N LEU A 30 -3.89 11.77 -14.47
CA LEU A 30 -3.10 10.86 -13.67
C LEU A 30 -1.61 11.18 -13.79
N VAL A 31 -0.94 11.35 -12.66
CA VAL A 31 0.52 11.46 -12.57
C VAL A 31 1.06 10.26 -11.84
N ILE A 32 1.84 9.43 -12.53
CA ILE A 32 2.48 8.24 -11.96
C ILE A 32 3.96 8.55 -11.72
N ILE A 33 4.36 8.62 -10.45
CA ILE A 33 5.76 8.85 -10.05
C ILE A 33 6.42 7.53 -9.73
N HIS A 34 7.15 7.01 -10.71
CA HIS A 34 7.79 5.70 -10.65
C HIS A 34 8.98 5.67 -9.70
N ASN A 35 9.08 4.62 -8.88
CA ASN A 35 10.29 4.31 -8.14
C ASN A 35 11.30 3.52 -9.00
N ARG A 36 12.52 3.29 -8.51
CA ARG A 36 13.56 2.56 -9.25
C ARG A 36 13.42 1.02 -9.18
N LYS A 37 12.43 0.48 -8.48
CA LYS A 37 12.28 -0.97 -8.29
C LYS A 37 11.52 -1.60 -9.46
N LYS A 38 12.17 -2.53 -10.17
CA LYS A 38 11.60 -3.23 -11.34
C LYS A 38 10.25 -3.88 -11.07
N ASN A 39 10.10 -4.56 -9.94
CA ASN A 39 8.84 -5.24 -9.59
C ASN A 39 7.68 -4.26 -9.37
N ASN A 40 7.96 -3.05 -8.85
CA ASN A 40 6.93 -2.02 -8.71
C ASN A 40 6.49 -1.47 -10.07
N LEU A 41 7.45 -1.21 -10.97
CA LEU A 41 7.18 -0.79 -12.35
C LEU A 41 6.29 -1.83 -13.06
N GLN A 42 6.65 -3.10 -12.95
CA GLN A 42 5.90 -4.20 -13.57
C GLN A 42 4.46 -4.30 -13.03
N GLN A 43 4.27 -4.17 -11.71
CA GLN A 43 2.92 -4.18 -11.15
C GLN A 43 2.10 -2.97 -11.59
N ILE A 44 2.69 -1.77 -11.64
CA ILE A 44 1.98 -0.57 -12.13
C ILE A 44 1.53 -0.78 -13.58
N GLN A 45 2.44 -1.21 -14.46
CA GLN A 45 2.12 -1.48 -15.85
C GLN A 45 0.99 -2.51 -15.97
N ARG A 46 1.04 -3.59 -15.17
CA ARG A 46 -0.02 -4.61 -15.21
C ARG A 46 -1.37 -4.07 -14.76
N VAL A 47 -1.40 -3.20 -13.75
CA VAL A 47 -2.63 -2.52 -13.32
C VAL A 47 -3.12 -1.53 -14.39
N MET A 48 -2.20 -0.82 -15.06
CA MET A 48 -2.55 0.08 -16.16
C MET A 48 -3.26 -0.66 -17.29
N GLU A 49 -2.71 -1.81 -17.70
CA GLU A 49 -3.30 -2.70 -18.71
C GLU A 49 -4.63 -3.31 -18.25
N LEU A 50 -4.70 -3.75 -16.98
CA LEU A 50 -5.89 -4.43 -16.45
C LEU A 50 -7.14 -3.55 -16.48
N PHE A 51 -6.99 -2.26 -16.18
CA PHE A 51 -8.10 -1.30 -16.14
C PHE A 51 -8.20 -0.42 -17.38
N ASP A 52 -7.34 -0.61 -18.37
CA ASP A 52 -7.22 0.25 -19.55
C ASP A 52 -7.19 1.75 -19.18
N LEU A 53 -6.22 2.14 -18.33
CA LEU A 53 -6.22 3.49 -17.75
C LEU A 53 -6.16 4.61 -18.80
N HIS A 54 -5.62 4.35 -19.99
CA HIS A 54 -5.61 5.31 -21.10
C HIS A 54 -7.01 5.66 -21.61
N HIS A 55 -8.02 4.82 -21.35
CA HIS A 55 -9.41 5.11 -21.63
C HIS A 55 -10.11 5.82 -20.46
N LEU A 56 -9.66 5.60 -19.23
CA LEU A 56 -10.27 6.15 -18.01
C LEU A 56 -9.77 7.55 -17.64
N PHE A 57 -8.55 7.91 -18.05
CA PHE A 57 -7.92 9.20 -17.77
C PHE A 57 -7.71 10.00 -19.05
N ASP A 58 -8.09 11.28 -19.00
CA ASP A 58 -7.93 12.22 -20.12
C ASP A 58 -6.45 12.54 -20.40
N GLU A 59 -5.61 12.49 -19.36
CA GLU A 59 -4.16 12.68 -19.48
C GLU A 59 -3.41 11.79 -18.49
N ILE A 60 -2.36 11.10 -18.95
CA ILE A 60 -1.45 10.33 -18.10
C ILE A 60 -0.02 10.86 -18.25
N MET A 61 0.59 11.24 -17.14
CA MET A 61 1.97 11.68 -17.03
C MET A 61 2.80 10.66 -16.24
N GLU A 62 3.70 9.96 -16.91
CA GLU A 62 4.63 9.04 -16.27
C GLU A 62 5.97 9.71 -15.97
N VAL A 63 6.37 9.71 -14.71
CA VAL A 63 7.55 10.40 -14.20
C VAL A 63 8.58 9.39 -13.73
N HIS A 64 9.57 9.12 -14.59
CA HIS A 64 10.64 8.16 -14.31
C HIS A 64 11.88 8.85 -13.71
N HIS A 65 12.50 8.19 -12.72
CA HIS A 65 13.77 8.64 -12.15
C HIS A 65 14.95 8.37 -13.11
N HIS A 66 15.23 9.30 -14.01
CA HIS A 66 16.45 9.28 -14.84
C HIS A 66 17.69 9.82 -14.09
N ARG A 67 18.82 10.02 -14.81
CA ARG A 67 20.08 10.61 -14.31
C ARG A 67 19.93 12.00 -13.67
N GLN A 68 18.76 12.64 -13.80
CA GLN A 68 18.44 13.93 -13.19
C GLN A 68 18.27 13.83 -11.67
N SER A 69 18.59 14.92 -10.97
CA SER A 69 18.34 14.98 -9.52
C SER A 69 16.83 14.90 -9.23
N LYS A 70 16.45 14.15 -8.18
CA LYS A 70 15.05 14.04 -7.73
C LYS A 70 14.39 15.40 -7.50
N PHE A 71 15.16 16.40 -7.06
CA PHE A 71 14.68 17.75 -6.83
C PHE A 71 14.24 18.44 -8.13
N PHE A 72 15.06 18.42 -9.17
CA PHE A 72 14.72 19.06 -10.45
C PHE A 72 13.58 18.35 -11.18
N LEU A 73 13.53 17.02 -11.09
CA LEU A 73 12.40 16.25 -11.62
C LEU A 73 11.07 16.71 -10.99
N LEU A 74 11.06 16.85 -9.66
CA LEU A 74 9.90 17.34 -8.92
C LEU A 74 9.60 18.82 -9.22
N LEU A 75 10.62 19.66 -9.33
CA LEU A 75 10.47 21.08 -9.65
C LEU A 75 9.79 21.25 -11.02
N ASN A 76 10.27 20.55 -12.05
CA ASN A 76 9.72 20.61 -13.40
C ASN A 76 8.26 20.14 -13.41
N LEU A 77 7.97 19.03 -12.73
CA LEU A 77 6.60 18.52 -12.60
C LEU A 77 5.67 19.55 -11.93
N ILE A 78 6.08 20.14 -10.80
CA ILE A 78 5.29 21.19 -10.13
C ILE A 78 5.10 22.41 -11.03
N GLN A 79 6.14 22.85 -11.74
CA GLN A 79 6.04 23.99 -12.66
C GLN A 79 5.07 23.72 -13.82
N THR A 80 5.02 22.48 -14.32
CA THR A 80 4.06 22.05 -15.34
C THR A 80 2.63 22.06 -14.77
N LEU A 81 2.41 21.40 -13.63
CA LEU A 81 1.09 21.25 -13.03
C LEU A 81 0.52 22.58 -12.50
N LYS A 82 1.37 23.49 -12.02
CA LYS A 82 0.94 24.81 -11.50
C LYS A 82 0.35 25.74 -12.57
N ARG A 83 0.48 25.41 -13.87
CA ARG A 83 -0.15 26.15 -14.97
C ARG A 83 -1.66 25.93 -15.07
N ARG A 84 -2.19 24.95 -14.32
CA ARG A 84 -3.62 24.61 -14.30
C ARG A 84 -4.18 24.80 -12.90
N THR A 85 -5.51 24.89 -12.82
CA THR A 85 -6.26 24.90 -11.57
C THR A 85 -7.11 23.64 -11.49
N TYR A 86 -7.17 23.03 -10.32
CA TYR A 86 -7.80 21.72 -10.14
C TYR A 86 -9.07 21.82 -9.28
N GLU A 87 -10.10 21.04 -9.60
CA GLU A 87 -11.25 20.89 -8.70
C GLU A 87 -10.80 20.13 -7.46
N THR A 88 -10.23 18.94 -7.66
CA THR A 88 -9.76 18.08 -6.59
C THR A 88 -8.36 17.57 -6.85
N LEU A 89 -7.53 17.61 -5.80
CA LEU A 89 -6.18 17.02 -5.77
C LEU A 89 -6.20 15.75 -4.92
N PHE A 90 -5.99 14.60 -5.55
CA PHE A 90 -5.85 13.29 -4.90
C PHE A 90 -4.38 12.91 -4.79
N LEU A 91 -3.90 12.61 -3.58
CA LEU A 91 -2.50 12.33 -3.29
C LEU A 91 -2.33 10.97 -2.62
N GLY A 92 -1.50 10.11 -3.18
CA GLY A 92 -1.23 8.81 -2.56
C GLY A 92 -0.40 8.85 -1.27
N LEU A 93 0.34 9.93 -1.01
CA LEU A 93 1.21 10.04 0.16
C LEU A 93 1.33 11.47 0.69
N TYR A 94 1.45 11.60 2.01
CA TYR A 94 1.75 12.85 2.71
C TYR A 94 3.24 12.96 3.12
N ASP A 95 4.14 12.69 2.18
CA ASP A 95 5.58 12.88 2.38
C ASP A 95 6.02 14.32 2.01
N SER A 96 7.33 14.56 1.92
CA SER A 96 7.86 15.87 1.52
C SER A 96 7.44 16.28 0.10
N MET A 97 7.20 15.32 -0.79
CA MET A 97 6.74 15.56 -2.15
C MET A 97 5.25 15.89 -2.17
N GLY A 98 4.42 15.12 -1.47
CA GLY A 98 3.00 15.41 -1.29
C GLY A 98 2.76 16.82 -0.74
N ARG A 99 3.51 17.23 0.29
CA ARG A 99 3.45 18.60 0.84
C ARG A 99 3.85 19.68 -0.15
N LEU A 100 4.80 19.40 -1.04
CA LEU A 100 5.18 20.36 -2.08
C LEU A 100 4.07 20.55 -3.11
N PHE A 101 3.37 19.48 -3.53
CA PHE A 101 2.18 19.62 -4.37
C PHE A 101 1.09 20.44 -3.66
N LEU A 102 0.78 20.10 -2.41
CA LEU A 102 -0.21 20.82 -1.60
C LEU A 102 0.12 22.30 -1.41
N SER A 103 1.40 22.67 -1.35
CA SER A 103 1.84 24.05 -1.13
C SER A 103 1.93 24.89 -2.40
N ASN A 104 2.04 24.26 -3.57
CA ASN A 104 2.37 24.94 -4.83
C ASN A 104 1.29 24.88 -5.91
N LEU A 105 0.38 23.91 -5.83
CA LEU A 105 -0.73 23.78 -6.78
C LEU A 105 -1.95 24.58 -6.31
N ILE A 106 -2.80 24.97 -7.26
CA ILE A 106 -4.06 25.67 -7.02
C ILE A 106 -5.19 24.66 -7.19
N TYR A 107 -5.93 24.41 -6.11
CA TYR A 107 -7.03 23.45 -6.08
C TYR A 107 -8.12 23.90 -5.11
N ARG A 108 -9.35 23.38 -5.29
CA ARG A 108 -10.48 23.63 -4.39
C ARG A 108 -10.50 22.64 -3.22
N ASN A 109 -10.37 21.35 -3.52
CA ASN A 109 -10.37 20.26 -2.54
C ASN A 109 -9.09 19.43 -2.62
N ALA A 110 -8.69 18.79 -1.52
CA ALA A 110 -7.58 17.83 -1.51
C ALA A 110 -7.87 16.63 -0.61
N TYR A 111 -7.56 15.43 -1.10
CA TYR A 111 -7.72 14.18 -0.38
C TYR A 111 -6.46 13.34 -0.45
N LEU A 112 -6.08 12.73 0.66
CA LEU A 112 -5.17 11.60 0.67
C LEU A 112 -5.94 10.33 0.31
N ILE A 113 -5.43 9.58 -0.66
CA ILE A 113 -5.94 8.26 -1.05
C ILE A 113 -5.05 7.15 -0.49
N ASP A 114 -5.52 5.91 -0.46
CA ASP A 114 -4.85 4.85 0.29
C ASP A 114 -3.50 4.39 -0.26
N ASP A 115 -2.57 4.15 0.67
CA ASP A 115 -1.29 3.47 0.45
C ASP A 115 -0.99 2.48 1.58
N GLY A 116 -2.00 1.65 1.93
CA GLY A 116 -1.93 0.71 3.04
C GLY A 116 -1.77 1.40 4.40
N THR A 117 -1.03 0.78 5.33
CA THR A 117 -0.87 1.35 6.70
C THR A 117 -0.18 2.73 6.72
N ALA A 118 0.45 3.15 5.62
CA ALA A 118 1.02 4.50 5.51
C ALA A 118 -0.07 5.60 5.62
N THR A 119 -1.31 5.32 5.24
CA THR A 119 -2.44 6.25 5.41
C THR A 119 -2.71 6.55 6.88
N ILE A 120 -2.70 5.52 7.73
CA ILE A 120 -2.90 5.65 9.19
C ILE A 120 -1.77 6.50 9.80
N ILE A 121 -0.53 6.23 9.40
CA ILE A 121 0.64 6.99 9.85
C ILE A 121 0.55 8.46 9.40
N ALA A 122 0.08 8.71 8.18
CA ALA A 122 -0.12 10.06 7.66
C ALA A 122 -1.18 10.83 8.46
N HIS A 123 -2.32 10.19 8.75
CA HIS A 123 -3.37 10.75 9.60
C HIS A 123 -2.84 11.14 10.98
N HIS A 124 -2.17 10.22 11.67
CA HIS A 124 -1.57 10.49 12.97
C HIS A 124 -0.56 11.65 12.93
N ARG A 125 0.21 11.80 11.84
CA ARG A 125 1.17 12.92 11.67
C ARG A 125 0.48 14.26 11.46
N ILE A 126 -0.58 14.29 10.66
CA ILE A 126 -1.33 15.52 10.36
C ILE A 126 -2.04 16.01 11.61
N VAL A 127 -2.74 15.12 12.30
CA VAL A 127 -3.51 15.42 13.52
C VAL A 127 -2.62 15.97 14.62
N ASN A 128 -1.51 15.29 14.91
CA ASN A 128 -0.60 15.71 15.96
C ASN A 128 0.27 16.92 15.56
N SER A 129 -0.02 17.56 14.42
CA SER A 129 0.73 18.70 13.89
C SER A 129 2.24 18.44 13.93
N MET A 130 2.66 17.20 13.64
CA MET A 130 4.08 16.84 13.62
C MET A 130 4.71 17.58 12.44
N LYS A 131 5.18 18.79 12.70
CA LYS A 131 5.81 19.66 11.70
C LYS A 131 7.10 18.98 11.28
N THR A 132 7.05 18.27 10.17
CA THR A 132 8.26 17.90 9.44
C THR A 132 8.79 19.19 8.82
N HIS A 133 9.56 19.95 9.59
CA HIS A 133 10.22 21.13 9.08
C HIS A 133 11.25 20.68 8.04
N THR A 134 11.04 21.09 6.79
CA THR A 134 12.14 21.11 5.82
C THR A 134 13.09 22.20 6.30
N VAL A 135 14.16 21.83 7.00
CA VAL A 135 15.20 22.75 7.50
C VAL A 135 16.46 22.70 6.65
N GLY A 136 17.24 23.79 6.68
CA GLY A 136 18.57 23.88 6.07
C GLY A 136 18.59 24.10 4.55
N LEU A 137 19.69 23.67 3.90
CA LEU A 137 19.99 23.87 2.46
C LEU A 137 18.86 23.42 1.53
N LYS A 138 18.11 22.37 1.89
CA LYS A 138 16.97 21.88 1.09
C LYS A 138 15.84 22.91 1.02
N ALA A 139 15.56 23.58 2.14
CA ALA A 139 14.55 24.63 2.19
C ALA A 139 14.98 25.89 1.45
N LEU A 140 16.26 26.28 1.61
CA LEU A 140 16.85 27.39 0.87
C LEU A 140 16.76 27.14 -0.64
N ARG A 141 17.19 25.96 -1.10
CA ARG A 141 17.11 25.57 -2.51
C ARG A 141 15.68 25.62 -3.03
N ALA A 142 14.71 25.06 -2.32
CA ALA A 142 13.31 25.13 -2.73
C ALA A 142 12.81 26.57 -2.89
N ARG A 143 13.13 27.46 -1.93
CA ARG A 143 12.77 28.88 -2.00
C ARG A 143 13.44 29.61 -3.16
N LEU A 144 14.73 29.34 -3.42
CA LEU A 144 15.45 29.91 -4.57
C LEU A 144 14.81 29.57 -5.91
N PHE A 145 14.22 28.38 -6.02
CA PHE A 145 13.47 27.95 -7.22
C PHE A 145 11.97 28.27 -7.14
N GLY A 146 11.55 29.18 -6.25
CA GLY A 146 10.19 29.69 -6.17
C GLY A 146 9.14 28.73 -5.59
N LEU A 147 9.58 27.64 -4.94
CA LEU A 147 8.67 26.68 -4.30
C LEU A 147 8.26 27.16 -2.90
N ARG A 148 6.95 27.12 -2.64
CA ARG A 148 6.35 27.28 -1.32
C ARG A 148 6.54 26.00 -0.53
N LEU A 149 6.91 26.14 0.74
CA LEU A 149 7.19 25.04 1.67
C LEU A 149 6.13 24.89 2.77
N HIS A 150 5.26 25.89 2.90
CA HIS A 150 4.15 25.88 3.83
C HIS A 150 2.87 25.77 3.02
N HIS A 151 2.03 24.83 3.44
CA HIS A 151 0.72 24.64 2.88
C HIS A 151 -0.24 25.62 3.57
N HIS A 152 -0.90 26.45 2.77
CA HIS A 152 -1.82 27.50 3.22
C HIS A 152 -3.27 27.25 2.73
N ASN A 153 -3.52 26.13 2.05
CA ASN A 153 -4.79 25.88 1.39
C ASN A 153 -5.70 24.98 2.25
N ALA A 154 -6.91 24.76 1.74
CA ALA A 154 -8.03 24.00 2.31
C ALA A 154 -7.63 22.76 3.14
N PRO A 155 -8.43 22.39 4.16
CA PRO A 155 -8.17 21.20 4.98
C PRO A 155 -7.97 19.97 4.10
N LEU A 156 -6.92 19.20 4.40
CA LEU A 156 -6.59 17.97 3.70
C LEU A 156 -7.49 16.84 4.20
N GLY A 157 -8.35 16.33 3.34
CA GLY A 157 -9.22 15.19 3.61
C GLY A 157 -8.55 13.83 3.44
N PHE A 158 -9.29 12.78 3.79
CA PHE A 158 -8.92 11.39 3.61
C PHE A 158 -10.02 10.66 2.84
N PHE A 159 -9.64 9.96 1.78
CA PHE A 159 -10.48 8.99 1.09
C PHE A 159 -9.83 7.63 1.27
N THR A 160 -10.39 6.81 2.17
CA THR A 160 -9.65 5.67 2.73
C THR A 160 -10.53 4.48 3.08
N LEU A 161 -9.96 3.29 3.12
CA LEU A 161 -10.56 2.05 3.62
C LEU A 161 -10.57 2.01 5.16
N PHE A 162 -9.72 2.80 5.81
CA PHE A 162 -9.54 2.77 7.25
C PHE A 162 -10.63 3.58 7.96
N GLN A 163 -11.15 3.02 9.05
CA GLN A 163 -11.95 3.79 10.01
C GLN A 163 -11.01 4.65 10.85
N LEU A 164 -10.74 5.85 10.35
CA LEU A 164 -9.88 6.81 11.03
C LEU A 164 -10.69 7.60 12.07
N PRO A 165 -10.16 7.78 13.29
CA PRO A 165 -10.76 8.68 14.26
C PRO A 165 -10.79 10.12 13.73
N GLN A 166 -11.89 10.83 13.97
CA GLN A 166 -12.02 12.24 13.59
C GLN A 166 -11.44 13.12 14.69
N TYR A 167 -10.35 13.85 14.40
CA TYR A 167 -9.70 14.70 15.41
C TYR A 167 -9.79 16.20 15.09
N ALA A 168 -9.94 16.56 13.82
CA ALA A 168 -10.20 17.94 13.40
C ALA A 168 -11.31 17.97 12.33
N GLN A 169 -11.43 19.09 11.62
CA GLN A 169 -12.45 19.28 10.58
C GLN A 169 -12.04 18.70 9.21
N GLU A 170 -11.04 17.82 9.15
CA GLU A 170 -10.74 17.10 7.92
C GLU A 170 -11.94 16.23 7.49
N PRO A 171 -12.33 16.28 6.20
CA PRO A 171 -13.31 15.33 5.70
C PRO A 171 -12.68 13.95 5.60
N ILE A 172 -13.26 12.96 6.29
CA ILE A 172 -12.87 11.55 6.22
C ILE A 172 -14.00 10.81 5.50
N ILE A 173 -13.70 10.28 4.32
CA ILE A 173 -14.62 9.52 3.48
C ILE A 173 -14.12 8.08 3.45
N THR A 174 -14.92 7.17 4.02
CA THR A 174 -14.61 5.76 4.01
C THR A 174 -15.19 5.07 2.77
N HIS A 175 -14.37 4.32 2.04
CA HIS A 175 -14.82 3.46 0.94
C HIS A 175 -14.58 1.97 1.27
N ARG A 176 -15.24 1.07 0.52
CA ARG A 176 -15.17 -0.39 0.71
C ARG A 176 -15.04 -1.15 -0.60
N PHE A 177 -14.18 -0.64 -1.48
CA PHE A 177 -13.92 -1.20 -2.81
C PHE A 177 -15.18 -1.34 -3.68
N ALA A 178 -16.05 -0.33 -3.70
CA ALA A 178 -17.32 -0.39 -4.42
C ALA A 178 -17.09 -0.51 -5.94
N TYR A 179 -16.12 0.24 -6.48
CA TYR A 179 -15.76 0.17 -7.89
C TYR A 179 -15.17 -1.20 -8.23
N LEU A 180 -14.20 -1.69 -7.45
CA LEU A 180 -13.56 -3.00 -7.66
C LEU A 180 -14.59 -4.14 -7.62
N LYS A 181 -15.46 -4.17 -6.60
CA LYS A 181 -16.51 -5.20 -6.47
C LYS A 181 -17.45 -5.20 -7.67
N ARG A 182 -17.79 -4.02 -8.21
CA ARG A 182 -18.64 -3.91 -9.41
C ARG A 182 -17.90 -4.30 -10.69
N HIS A 183 -16.65 -3.87 -10.83
CA HIS A 183 -15.80 -4.18 -11.98
C HIS A 183 -15.51 -5.68 -12.09
N PHE A 184 -15.28 -6.36 -10.96
CA PHE A 184 -15.08 -7.80 -10.86
C PHE A 184 -16.33 -8.52 -10.31
N SER A 185 -17.51 -8.20 -10.84
CA SER A 185 -18.80 -8.75 -10.37
C SER A 185 -19.05 -10.22 -10.73
N GLN A 186 -18.14 -10.84 -11.49
CA GLN A 186 -18.31 -12.23 -11.92
C GLN A 186 -18.18 -13.20 -10.74
N PRO A 187 -18.88 -14.34 -10.76
CA PRO A 187 -18.79 -15.33 -9.69
C PRO A 187 -17.36 -15.82 -9.48
N HIS A 188 -16.95 -15.84 -8.21
CA HIS A 188 -15.66 -16.36 -7.79
C HIS A 188 -15.78 -17.83 -7.40
N LYS A 189 -14.69 -18.59 -7.56
CA LYS A 189 -14.56 -19.97 -7.12
C LYS A 189 -13.93 -20.00 -5.74
N TYR A 190 -14.65 -20.59 -4.78
CA TYR A 190 -14.11 -20.86 -3.45
C TYR A 190 -12.89 -21.76 -3.53
N SER A 191 -11.79 -21.30 -2.94
CA SER A 191 -10.53 -22.02 -2.85
C SER A 191 -10.27 -22.40 -1.40
N ASN A 192 -10.29 -23.69 -1.11
CA ASN A 192 -10.01 -24.27 0.21
C ASN A 192 -8.49 -24.30 0.53
N ILE A 193 -7.66 -23.72 -0.33
CA ILE A 193 -6.22 -23.59 -0.15
C ILE A 193 -5.95 -22.45 0.84
N ILE A 194 -4.97 -22.64 1.72
CA ILE A 194 -4.48 -21.57 2.58
C ILE A 194 -3.47 -20.73 1.79
N TYR A 195 -3.74 -19.43 1.65
CA TYR A 195 -2.81 -18.50 1.02
C TYR A 195 -1.94 -17.81 2.07
N LEU A 196 -0.64 -18.12 2.09
CA LEU A 196 0.34 -17.47 2.97
C LEU A 196 1.02 -16.32 2.23
N LEU A 197 0.76 -15.09 2.67
CA LEU A 197 1.34 -13.91 2.06
C LEU A 197 2.72 -13.62 2.68
N GLY A 198 3.75 -13.66 1.85
CA GLY A 198 5.12 -13.29 2.21
C GLY A 198 5.27 -11.81 2.52
N GLN A 199 6.43 -11.45 3.08
CA GLN A 199 6.77 -10.06 3.41
C GLN A 199 8.26 -9.81 3.20
N ASN A 200 8.63 -8.57 2.88
CA ASN A 200 10.03 -8.17 2.71
C ASN A 200 10.75 -7.86 4.04
N ILE A 201 10.40 -8.57 5.12
CA ILE A 201 10.87 -8.33 6.49
C ILE A 201 12.25 -8.91 6.79
N THR A 202 12.84 -9.64 5.83
CA THR A 202 14.25 -10.03 5.85
C THR A 202 15.11 -9.05 5.04
N ASP A 203 14.59 -8.52 3.92
CA ASP A 203 15.32 -7.54 3.08
C ASP A 203 15.36 -6.16 3.73
N VAL A 204 14.27 -5.78 4.41
CA VAL A 204 14.31 -4.76 5.45
C VAL A 204 14.63 -5.54 6.72
N PRO A 205 15.76 -5.34 7.40
CA PRO A 205 16.24 -6.21 8.48
C PRO A 205 15.39 -6.08 9.76
N ILE A 206 14.10 -6.40 9.66
CA ILE A 206 13.12 -6.41 10.75
C ILE A 206 13.27 -7.71 11.51
N VAL A 207 13.46 -8.82 10.81
CA VAL A 207 13.68 -10.16 11.38
C VAL A 207 14.78 -10.85 10.58
N SER A 208 15.65 -11.61 11.25
CA SER A 208 16.66 -12.41 10.55
C SER A 208 16.02 -13.45 9.62
N LYS A 209 16.78 -13.90 8.62
CA LYS A 209 16.32 -14.95 7.70
C LYS A 209 15.96 -16.24 8.44
N GLU A 210 16.79 -16.65 9.41
CA GLU A 210 16.63 -17.88 10.18
C GLU A 210 15.35 -17.84 11.01
N LYS A 211 15.10 -16.72 11.69
CA LYS A 211 13.86 -16.48 12.43
C LYS A 211 12.64 -16.50 11.50
N TYR A 212 12.73 -15.85 10.34
CA TYR A 212 11.65 -15.85 9.35
C TYR A 212 11.30 -17.27 8.87
N LEU A 213 12.31 -18.06 8.49
CA LEU A 213 12.12 -19.44 8.04
C LEU A 213 11.53 -20.33 9.15
N CYS A 214 12.00 -20.18 10.39
CA CYS A 214 11.40 -20.88 11.54
C CYS A 214 9.91 -20.54 11.69
N TYR A 215 9.52 -19.26 11.60
CA TYR A 215 8.11 -18.89 11.69
C TYR A 215 7.27 -19.48 10.56
N ILE A 216 7.79 -19.50 9.33
CA ILE A 216 7.12 -20.18 8.22
C ILE A 216 6.96 -21.67 8.54
N GLN A 217 8.00 -22.34 9.04
CA GLN A 217 7.92 -23.76 9.43
C GLN A 217 6.84 -24.01 10.50
N GLN A 218 6.78 -23.20 11.56
CA GLN A 218 5.74 -23.31 12.58
C GLN A 218 4.32 -23.16 12.00
N ILE A 219 4.14 -22.26 11.03
CA ILE A 219 2.88 -22.11 10.31
C ILE A 219 2.56 -23.40 9.53
N LEU A 220 3.53 -24.00 8.83
CA LEU A 220 3.32 -25.26 8.11
C LEU A 220 2.95 -26.41 9.05
N GLU A 221 3.56 -26.49 10.22
CA GLU A 221 3.28 -27.50 11.25
C GLU A 221 1.88 -27.33 11.88
N LYS A 222 1.36 -26.09 11.93
CA LYS A 222 -0.01 -25.80 12.38
C LYS A 222 -1.08 -26.31 11.41
N TYR A 223 -0.78 -26.42 10.12
CA TYR A 223 -1.72 -26.88 9.08
C TYR A 223 -1.15 -28.07 8.28
N PRO A 224 -0.91 -29.23 8.93
CA PRO A 224 -0.21 -30.36 8.29
C PRO A 224 -1.00 -30.97 7.13
N ASP A 225 -2.34 -30.91 7.19
CA ASP A 225 -3.23 -31.54 6.22
C ASP A 225 -3.78 -30.59 5.14
N HIS A 226 -3.29 -29.34 5.09
CA HIS A 226 -3.80 -28.33 4.15
C HIS A 226 -2.80 -28.05 3.03
N ASP A 227 -3.32 -27.76 1.84
CA ASP A 227 -2.52 -27.19 0.75
C ASP A 227 -2.27 -25.71 1.04
N ILE A 228 -1.00 -25.31 1.00
CA ILE A 228 -0.55 -23.96 1.30
C ILE A 228 0.16 -23.38 0.08
N VAL A 229 -0.36 -22.25 -0.39
CA VAL A 229 0.27 -21.46 -1.47
C VAL A 229 0.92 -20.24 -0.85
N TYR A 230 2.25 -20.20 -0.87
CA TYR A 230 3.05 -19.05 -0.50
C TYR A 230 3.13 -18.05 -1.64
N ILE A 231 2.69 -16.82 -1.39
CA ILE A 231 2.76 -15.73 -2.36
C ILE A 231 3.79 -14.71 -1.85
N PRO A 232 5.02 -14.69 -2.39
CA PRO A 232 6.06 -13.79 -1.92
C PRO A 232 5.65 -12.33 -2.15
N HIS A 233 6.07 -11.46 -1.25
CA HIS A 233 5.85 -10.03 -1.43
C HIS A 233 6.66 -9.51 -2.62
N ARG A 234 6.12 -8.52 -3.35
CA ARG A 234 6.76 -7.96 -4.56
C ARG A 234 8.20 -7.45 -4.36
N ALA A 235 8.55 -7.09 -3.13
CA ALA A 235 9.86 -6.56 -2.76
C ALA A 235 10.69 -7.56 -1.96
N GLU A 236 10.22 -8.79 -1.81
CA GLU A 236 10.90 -9.87 -1.11
C GLU A 236 11.89 -10.58 -2.02
N THR A 237 13.10 -10.80 -1.52
CA THR A 237 14.05 -11.75 -2.07
C THR A 237 13.65 -13.14 -1.63
N LEU A 238 13.25 -13.98 -2.58
CA LEU A 238 12.82 -15.33 -2.26
C LEU A 238 14.01 -16.17 -1.75
N HIS A 239 13.90 -16.64 -0.51
CA HIS A 239 14.88 -17.56 0.09
C HIS A 239 14.80 -18.93 -0.57
N GLN A 240 15.95 -19.50 -0.94
CA GLN A 240 16.01 -20.81 -1.60
C GLN A 240 15.52 -21.91 -0.66
N GLU A 241 15.73 -21.75 0.64
CA GLU A 241 15.34 -22.69 1.69
C GLU A 241 13.82 -22.89 1.79
N LEU A 242 13.03 -21.90 1.36
CA LEU A 242 11.56 -22.07 1.28
C LEU A 242 11.19 -23.19 0.30
N GLN A 243 12.01 -23.45 -0.73
CA GLN A 243 11.76 -24.52 -1.70
C GLN A 243 12.12 -25.91 -1.16
N THR A 244 12.93 -25.97 -0.10
CA THR A 244 13.39 -27.22 0.51
C THR A 244 12.65 -27.57 1.80
N LEU A 245 11.67 -26.77 2.22
CA LEU A 245 10.87 -27.07 3.40
C LEU A 245 10.15 -28.42 3.23
N PRO A 246 10.11 -29.27 4.28
CA PRO A 246 9.70 -30.68 4.16
C PRO A 246 8.19 -30.91 3.91
N ASN A 247 7.42 -29.87 3.55
CA ASN A 247 5.99 -29.97 3.32
C ASN A 247 5.66 -30.15 1.83
N ARG A 248 5.22 -31.35 1.43
CA ARG A 248 4.81 -31.67 0.05
C ARG A 248 3.57 -30.92 -0.44
N ARG A 249 2.84 -30.27 0.46
CA ARG A 249 1.63 -29.46 0.19
C ARG A 249 1.92 -27.96 0.18
N PHE A 250 3.19 -27.57 0.29
CA PHE A 250 3.63 -26.19 0.20
C PHE A 250 4.11 -25.86 -1.21
N THR A 251 3.52 -24.84 -1.82
CA THR A 251 3.91 -24.37 -3.16
C THR A 251 4.14 -22.87 -3.17
N ILE A 252 5.05 -22.39 -4.02
CA ILE A 252 5.36 -20.97 -4.14
C ILE A 252 4.76 -20.44 -5.43
N GLN A 253 3.86 -19.46 -5.32
CA GLN A 253 3.18 -18.83 -6.44
C GLN A 253 3.57 -17.36 -6.55
N LYS A 254 4.32 -17.00 -7.59
CA LYS A 254 4.67 -15.60 -7.87
C LYS A 254 3.54 -14.91 -8.62
N THR A 255 3.32 -13.63 -8.32
CA THR A 255 2.33 -12.79 -9.01
C THR A 255 2.94 -11.46 -9.42
N THR A 256 2.49 -10.93 -10.57
CA THR A 256 2.82 -9.60 -11.08
C THR A 256 1.73 -8.58 -10.77
N LEU A 257 0.77 -8.93 -9.92
CA LEU A 257 -0.31 -8.06 -9.47
C LEU A 257 -0.28 -7.89 -7.95
N PRO A 258 -0.86 -6.79 -7.43
CA PRO A 258 -1.33 -6.75 -6.05
C PRO A 258 -2.21 -7.97 -5.75
N ILE A 259 -2.13 -8.49 -4.54
CA ILE A 259 -2.78 -9.75 -4.17
C ILE A 259 -4.32 -9.67 -4.31
N GLU A 260 -4.88 -8.51 -4.00
CA GLU A 260 -6.30 -8.19 -4.16
C GLU A 260 -6.73 -8.39 -5.62
N LEU A 261 -6.00 -7.76 -6.54
CA LEU A 261 -6.27 -7.86 -7.98
C LEU A 261 -5.97 -9.24 -8.54
N TYR A 262 -4.98 -9.94 -7.99
CA TYR A 262 -4.69 -11.33 -8.37
C TYR A 262 -5.90 -12.22 -8.10
N PHE A 263 -6.46 -12.19 -6.88
CA PHE A 263 -7.63 -13.01 -6.56
C PHE A 263 -8.85 -12.63 -7.40
N LEU A 264 -9.14 -11.33 -7.54
CA LEU A 264 -10.28 -10.86 -8.34
C LEU A 264 -10.16 -11.25 -9.82
N MET A 265 -8.99 -11.01 -10.44
CA MET A 265 -8.78 -11.30 -11.86
C MET A 265 -8.79 -12.79 -12.17
N HIS A 266 -8.29 -13.62 -11.26
CA HIS A 266 -8.34 -15.09 -11.40
C HIS A 266 -9.65 -15.70 -10.89
N ARG A 267 -10.62 -14.88 -10.44
CA ARG A 267 -11.90 -15.31 -9.87
C ARG A 267 -11.72 -16.30 -8.72
N ILE A 268 -10.72 -16.08 -7.88
CA ILE A 268 -10.44 -16.88 -6.69
C ILE A 268 -11.11 -16.19 -5.51
N TYR A 269 -11.96 -16.92 -4.80
CA TYR A 269 -12.42 -16.54 -3.47
C TYR A 269 -11.59 -17.30 -2.44
N PRO A 270 -10.56 -16.67 -1.82
CA PRO A 270 -9.68 -17.37 -0.90
C PRO A 270 -10.40 -17.60 0.42
N THR A 271 -10.72 -18.85 0.80
CA THR A 271 -11.44 -19.08 2.08
C THR A 271 -10.56 -18.86 3.30
N HIS A 272 -9.24 -18.96 3.15
CA HIS A 272 -8.28 -18.72 4.24
C HIS A 272 -7.05 -17.98 3.71
N VAL A 273 -6.76 -16.82 4.30
CA VAL A 273 -5.54 -16.05 4.01
C VAL A 273 -4.80 -15.80 5.32
N ILE A 274 -3.50 -16.08 5.30
CA ILE A 274 -2.63 -15.90 6.45
C ILE A 274 -1.43 -15.03 6.09
N SER A 275 -0.92 -14.26 7.05
CA SER A 275 0.36 -13.54 6.94
C SER A 275 0.84 -13.13 8.34
N PHE A 276 1.89 -12.33 8.42
CA PHE A 276 2.22 -11.56 9.62
C PHE A 276 1.43 -10.23 9.60
N PHE A 277 2.09 -9.07 9.73
CA PHE A 277 1.43 -7.76 9.90
C PHE A 277 1.23 -6.93 8.62
N THR A 278 0.77 -7.51 7.51
CA THR A 278 0.57 -6.78 6.22
C THR A 278 -0.79 -6.10 6.11
N SER A 279 -0.85 -4.91 5.46
CA SER A 279 -2.12 -4.26 5.11
C SER A 279 -3.02 -5.09 4.21
N ALA A 280 -2.42 -6.04 3.46
CA ALA A 280 -3.18 -6.91 2.57
C ALA A 280 -4.20 -7.78 3.33
N LEU A 281 -3.96 -8.13 4.60
CA LEU A 281 -4.95 -8.83 5.41
C LEU A 281 -6.21 -7.99 5.57
N TYR A 282 -6.06 -6.69 5.84
CA TYR A 282 -7.19 -5.79 6.02
C TYR A 282 -7.97 -5.55 4.71
N THR A 283 -7.27 -5.32 3.60
CA THR A 283 -7.92 -5.11 2.29
C THR A 283 -8.65 -6.37 1.83
N LEU A 284 -8.05 -7.55 2.00
CA LEU A 284 -8.69 -8.83 1.67
C LEU A 284 -9.89 -9.14 2.57
N ASN A 285 -9.84 -8.77 3.84
CA ASN A 285 -10.99 -8.88 4.76
C ASN A 285 -12.19 -8.00 4.30
N ILE A 286 -11.94 -6.85 3.67
CA ILE A 286 -13.00 -5.99 3.09
C ILE A 286 -13.53 -6.55 1.76
N LEU A 287 -12.66 -7.13 0.94
CA LEU A 287 -13.02 -7.68 -0.37
C LEU A 287 -13.76 -9.02 -0.26
N PHE A 288 -13.33 -9.87 0.66
CA PHE A 288 -13.80 -11.25 0.82
C PHE A 288 -14.33 -11.47 2.24
N GLU A 289 -15.51 -10.93 2.52
CA GLU A 289 -16.06 -10.81 3.88
C GLU A 289 -16.30 -12.15 4.60
N ASN A 290 -16.46 -13.25 3.87
CA ASN A 290 -16.59 -14.61 4.41
C ASN A 290 -15.25 -15.39 4.48
N SER A 291 -14.13 -14.75 4.20
CA SER A 291 -12.82 -15.38 4.31
C SER A 291 -12.30 -15.38 5.74
N THR A 292 -11.66 -16.46 6.15
CA THR A 292 -10.87 -16.51 7.38
C THR A 292 -9.55 -15.78 7.12
N ILE A 293 -9.41 -14.58 7.69
CA ILE A 293 -8.18 -13.79 7.58
C ILE A 293 -7.45 -13.85 8.92
N GLU A 294 -6.20 -14.30 8.91
CA GLU A 294 -5.43 -14.54 10.12
C GLU A 294 -4.01 -13.93 10.05
N SER A 295 -3.63 -13.27 11.13
CA SER A 295 -2.33 -12.64 11.35
C SER A 295 -1.55 -13.43 12.38
N PHE A 296 -0.33 -13.82 12.02
CA PHE A 296 0.65 -14.41 12.92
C PHE A 296 1.53 -13.31 13.52
N ASN A 297 1.56 -13.24 14.85
CA ASN A 297 2.38 -12.26 15.55
C ASN A 297 3.83 -12.71 15.59
N ILE A 298 4.73 -11.82 15.17
CA ILE A 298 6.17 -11.98 15.39
C ILE A 298 6.47 -11.60 16.84
N ALA A 299 7.28 -12.42 17.52
CA ALA A 299 7.69 -12.14 18.89
C ALA A 299 8.54 -10.86 18.93
N LEU A 300 8.30 -10.01 19.92
CA LEU A 300 8.98 -8.70 20.02
C LEU A 300 10.49 -8.84 20.13
N GLU A 301 10.95 -9.89 20.79
CA GLU A 301 12.35 -10.22 20.99
C GLU A 301 13.05 -10.66 19.70
N ASP A 302 12.29 -11.13 18.72
CA ASP A 302 12.80 -11.57 17.43
C ASP A 302 12.92 -10.41 16.43
N ILE A 303 12.34 -9.23 16.75
CA ILE A 303 12.44 -8.01 15.94
C ILE A 303 13.79 -7.34 16.16
N GLU A 304 14.49 -7.03 15.08
CA GLU A 304 15.83 -6.42 15.08
C GLU A 304 15.80 -4.93 14.74
N SER A 305 14.80 -4.49 13.98
CA SER A 305 14.60 -3.09 13.63
C SER A 305 13.14 -2.74 13.40
N HIS A 306 12.83 -1.44 13.32
CA HIS A 306 11.47 -0.94 13.05
C HIS A 306 10.40 -1.37 14.08
N HIS A 307 10.80 -1.72 15.31
CA HIS A 307 9.93 -2.13 16.42
C HIS A 307 8.61 -1.34 16.51
N ASN A 308 8.68 -0.01 16.55
CA ASN A 308 7.48 0.83 16.65
C ASN A 308 6.54 0.66 15.46
N SER A 309 7.07 0.53 14.24
CA SER A 309 6.26 0.36 13.03
C SER A 309 5.58 -1.01 12.99
N VAL A 310 6.30 -2.06 13.39
CA VAL A 310 5.77 -3.43 13.50
C VAL A 310 4.66 -3.48 14.55
N MET A 311 4.92 -2.94 15.75
CA MET A 311 3.94 -2.86 16.83
C MET A 311 2.68 -2.09 16.43
N GLN A 312 2.82 -0.95 15.75
CA GLN A 312 1.68 -0.19 15.25
C GLN A 312 0.84 -0.99 14.25
N CYS A 313 1.48 -1.77 13.37
CA CYS A 313 0.75 -2.60 12.40
C CYS A 313 0.04 -3.78 13.09
N GLN A 314 0.71 -4.47 14.02
CA GLN A 314 0.10 -5.55 14.79
C GLN A 314 -1.07 -5.03 15.65
N GLU A 315 -0.91 -3.89 16.31
CA GLU A 315 -1.97 -3.29 17.12
C GLU A 315 -3.14 -2.82 16.27
N PHE A 316 -2.87 -2.24 15.10
CA PHE A 316 -3.92 -1.91 14.14
C PHE A 316 -4.71 -3.15 13.71
N LEU A 317 -4.06 -4.27 13.39
CA LEU A 317 -4.78 -5.47 12.99
C LEU A 317 -5.68 -6.02 14.12
N LYS A 318 -5.33 -5.79 15.40
CA LYS A 318 -6.19 -6.16 16.55
C LYS A 318 -7.48 -5.35 16.64
N THR A 319 -7.54 -4.16 16.04
CA THR A 319 -8.77 -3.37 15.97
C THR A 319 -9.69 -3.78 14.82
N THR A 320 -9.29 -4.80 14.04
CA THR A 320 -10.04 -5.32 12.89
C THR A 320 -10.60 -6.72 13.19
N SER A 321 -11.40 -7.29 12.28
CA SER A 321 -11.91 -8.67 12.41
C SER A 321 -10.89 -9.76 12.04
N VAL A 322 -9.63 -9.39 11.78
CA VAL A 322 -8.55 -10.34 11.51
C VAL A 322 -8.27 -11.18 12.76
N ILE A 323 -8.18 -12.50 12.59
CA ILE A 323 -7.86 -13.45 13.66
C ILE A 323 -6.38 -13.32 14.02
N HIS A 324 -6.05 -13.38 15.31
CA HIS A 324 -4.67 -13.26 15.79
C HIS A 324 -4.18 -14.57 16.36
N SER A 325 -3.11 -15.09 15.79
CA SER A 325 -2.48 -16.33 16.26
C SER A 325 -1.06 -16.06 16.75
N PRO A 326 -0.71 -16.51 17.98
CA PRO A 326 0.67 -16.44 18.44
C PRO A 326 1.53 -17.47 17.70
N LEU A 327 2.80 -17.12 17.46
CA LEU A 327 3.86 -18.08 17.12
C LEU A 327 4.74 -18.30 18.35
N GLN A 328 5.36 -19.48 18.43
CA GLN A 328 6.40 -19.74 19.42
C GLN A 328 7.67 -18.95 19.06
N ARG A 329 8.46 -18.61 20.07
CA ARG A 329 9.69 -17.81 19.88
C ARG A 329 10.70 -18.62 19.08
N TYR A 330 11.60 -17.94 18.38
CA TYR A 330 12.66 -18.61 17.63
C TYR A 330 13.52 -19.54 18.49
N ASN A 331 13.87 -19.13 19.72
CA ASN A 331 14.68 -19.97 20.62
C ASN A 331 13.99 -21.27 21.06
N ASP A 332 12.67 -21.36 20.89
CA ASP A 332 11.87 -22.56 21.19
C ASP A 332 11.67 -23.44 19.94
N CYS A 333 12.13 -22.96 18.78
CA CYS A 333 12.05 -23.63 17.50
C CYS A 333 13.11 -24.73 17.42
N LYS A 334 12.69 -25.99 17.43
CA LYS A 334 13.57 -27.11 17.11
C LYS A 334 13.84 -27.08 15.61
N MET A 335 14.85 -26.31 15.17
CA MET A 335 15.33 -26.42 13.80
C MET A 335 15.90 -27.83 13.60
N LEU A 336 15.37 -28.54 12.60
CA LEU A 336 15.86 -29.85 12.16
C LEU A 336 17.08 -29.70 11.25
#